data_AF-A0A7G2C3N3-F1
#
_entry.id   AF-A0A7G2C3N3-F1
#
_cell.length_a   1.000
_cell.length_b   1.000
_cell.length_c   1.000
_cell.angle_alpha   90.00
_cell.angle_beta   90.00
_cell.angle_gamma   90.00
#
_symmetry.space_group_name_H-M   'P 1'
#
loop_
_entity.id
_entity.type
_entity.pdbx_description
1 polymer ?
#
loop_
_entity_poly.entity_id
_entity_poly.type
_entity_poly.pdbx_seq_one_letter_code
_entity_poly.pdbx_strand_id
1 'polypeptide(L)'
;MEPNDEFAHIVLFDWLLLPRDDPSLVKSLRAALVRSDSRFLGAFMSRKSLQYPDVYALYLRGTSRGSAQAVEQFVTLASTDANSIQADDCLQYRIDNMKQALSCATECNHSDKEEISRRLASLTAQKMLCDVIGVFLSSRCPTMDEVCEVNGVRGTQREVASHQLHSLQRYILTAQDLYETARIYSHFGGGEVQMELLLSVGASQNEILQAMQNCYQTTLKTTEEVSRLLLLRYYPALPEFPLPYVALWLEKEEFVRSPTGSTRTVDLMRTCRLEPLSIIWAYTALIDGNEPLLARQVAASGVSPAYLTCSLAYAASILYDYKAIGQVRQSHVTENVLRKVTEGIRNAALDTHSRNDVEALKKAEEIIRETENRRLLHRF
;
A
#
# COMPACT_ATOMS: atom_id res chain seq x y z
N MET A 1 -25.67 -50.78 -0.31
CA MET A 1 -26.77 -49.96 0.24
C MET A 1 -26.15 -48.97 1.19
N GLU A 2 -26.38 -47.68 1.00
CA GLU A 2 -26.06 -46.72 2.06
C GLU A 2 -26.92 -47.07 3.28
N PRO A 3 -26.33 -47.14 4.49
CA PRO A 3 -27.12 -47.38 5.68
C PRO A 3 -28.11 -46.23 5.85
N ASN A 4 -29.42 -46.53 5.87
CA ASN A 4 -30.48 -45.54 6.04
C ASN A 4 -30.73 -45.17 7.51
N ASP A 5 -29.89 -45.67 8.43
CA ASP A 5 -29.96 -45.41 9.86
C ASP A 5 -29.36 -44.04 10.19
N GLU A 6 -30.22 -43.06 10.47
CA GLU A 6 -29.82 -41.70 10.88
C GLU A 6 -28.91 -41.72 12.11
N PHE A 7 -29.17 -42.61 13.07
CA PHE A 7 -28.41 -42.66 14.32
C PHE A 7 -26.96 -43.08 14.08
N ALA A 8 -26.74 -44.12 13.25
CA ALA A 8 -25.40 -44.56 12.89
C ALA A 8 -24.58 -43.46 12.18
N HIS A 9 -25.22 -42.66 11.31
CA HIS A 9 -24.57 -41.52 10.66
C HIS A 9 -24.21 -40.43 11.66
N ILE A 10 -25.13 -40.06 12.56
CA ILE A 10 -24.87 -39.06 13.59
C ILE A 10 -23.70 -39.47 14.48
N VAL A 11 -23.64 -40.74 14.91
CA VAL A 11 -22.53 -41.28 15.71
C VAL A 11 -21.19 -41.17 14.97
N LEU A 12 -21.17 -41.49 13.67
CA LEU A 12 -19.97 -41.35 12.85
C LEU A 12 -19.55 -39.88 12.70
N PHE A 13 -20.51 -38.96 12.52
CA PHE A 13 -20.21 -37.53 12.42
C PHE A 13 -19.65 -36.97 13.72
N ASP A 14 -20.24 -37.32 14.87
CA ASP A 14 -19.69 -36.94 16.18
C ASP A 14 -18.27 -37.54 16.34
N TRP A 15 -18.03 -38.78 15.92
CA TRP A 15 -16.69 -39.40 15.98
C TRP A 15 -15.65 -38.64 15.16
N LEU A 16 -16.01 -38.13 13.97
CA LEU A 16 -15.16 -37.30 13.11
C LEU A 16 -14.85 -35.92 13.71
N LEU A 17 -15.71 -35.43 14.62
CA LEU A 17 -15.56 -34.13 15.28
C LEU A 17 -14.81 -34.21 16.62
N LEU A 18 -14.68 -35.40 17.20
CA LEU A 18 -14.01 -35.57 18.48
C LEU A 18 -12.56 -35.01 18.44
N PRO A 19 -12.10 -34.37 19.53
CA PRO A 19 -10.76 -33.80 19.60
C PRO A 19 -9.67 -34.88 19.41
N ARG A 20 -8.57 -34.49 18.77
CA ARG A 20 -7.36 -35.30 18.57
C ARG A 20 -6.13 -34.43 18.77
N ASP A 21 -5.03 -35.05 19.16
CA ASP A 21 -3.78 -34.35 19.43
C ASP A 21 -3.05 -33.90 18.14
N ASP A 22 -3.33 -34.56 17.01
CA ASP A 22 -2.74 -34.24 15.71
C ASP A 22 -3.62 -33.24 14.91
N PRO A 23 -3.19 -31.98 14.72
CA PRO A 23 -3.97 -30.98 13.98
C PRO A 23 -4.21 -31.35 12.51
N SER A 24 -3.28 -32.09 11.89
CA SER A 24 -3.39 -32.51 10.49
C SER A 24 -4.46 -33.58 10.32
N LEU A 25 -4.57 -34.50 11.29
CA LEU A 25 -5.63 -35.49 11.36
C LEU A 25 -6.98 -34.82 11.62
N VAL A 26 -7.06 -33.88 12.58
CA VAL A 26 -8.30 -33.12 12.86
C VAL A 26 -8.80 -32.43 11.60
N LYS A 27 -7.93 -31.74 10.86
CA LYS A 27 -8.27 -31.08 9.61
C LYS A 27 -8.79 -32.06 8.56
N SER A 28 -8.15 -33.22 8.44
CA SER A 28 -8.54 -34.26 7.47
C SER A 28 -9.89 -34.89 7.79
N LEU A 29 -10.16 -35.20 9.06
CA LEU A 29 -11.44 -35.76 9.52
C LEU A 29 -12.60 -34.78 9.34
N ARG A 30 -12.40 -33.50 9.70
CA ARG A 30 -13.40 -32.44 9.48
C ARG A 30 -13.68 -32.20 8.00
N ALA A 31 -12.64 -32.23 7.15
CA ALA A 31 -12.83 -32.13 5.71
C ALA A 31 -13.57 -33.35 5.12
N ALA A 32 -13.34 -34.55 5.66
CA ALA A 32 -14.08 -35.75 5.27
C ALA A 32 -15.55 -35.66 5.67
N LEU A 33 -15.85 -35.17 6.87
CA LEU A 33 -17.23 -34.92 7.33
C LEU A 33 -17.96 -33.97 6.39
N VAL A 34 -17.36 -32.82 6.07
CA VAL A 34 -17.99 -31.78 5.24
C VAL A 34 -18.26 -32.24 3.80
N ARG A 35 -17.46 -33.18 3.27
CA ARG A 35 -17.64 -33.75 1.93
C ARG A 35 -18.55 -34.98 1.88
N SER A 36 -19.14 -35.40 3.00
CA SER A 36 -20.02 -36.56 3.04
C SER A 36 -21.35 -36.24 2.35
N ASP A 37 -21.78 -37.08 1.40
CA ASP A 37 -23.05 -36.94 0.66
C ASP A 37 -24.28 -37.40 1.45
N SER A 38 -24.14 -37.65 2.75
CA SER A 38 -25.25 -38.10 3.60
C SER A 38 -26.37 -37.06 3.70
N ARG A 39 -27.61 -37.49 3.44
CA ARG A 39 -28.84 -36.68 3.59
C ARG A 39 -29.06 -36.13 5.00
N PHE A 40 -28.43 -36.72 6.02
CA PHE A 40 -28.57 -36.32 7.43
C PHE A 40 -27.57 -35.23 7.84
N LEU A 41 -26.53 -34.99 7.02
CA LEU A 41 -25.43 -34.08 7.35
C LEU A 41 -25.93 -32.64 7.57
N GLY A 42 -26.86 -32.16 6.73
CA GLY A 42 -27.37 -30.79 6.86
C GLY A 42 -28.04 -30.52 8.20
N ALA A 43 -28.96 -31.38 8.62
CA ALA A 43 -29.64 -31.24 9.91
C ALA A 43 -28.65 -31.36 11.10
N PHE A 44 -27.67 -32.28 10.99
CA PHE A 44 -26.62 -32.44 12.00
C PHE A 44 -25.75 -31.17 12.12
N MET A 45 -25.26 -30.66 11.00
CA MET A 45 -24.38 -29.49 10.95
C MET A 45 -25.09 -28.23 11.45
N SER A 46 -26.36 -28.02 11.10
CA SER A 46 -27.14 -26.90 11.65
C SER A 46 -27.30 -26.97 13.18
N ARG A 47 -27.53 -28.16 13.75
CA ARG A 47 -27.60 -28.34 15.22
C ARG A 47 -26.25 -28.11 15.91
N LYS A 48 -25.15 -28.42 15.22
CA LYS A 48 -23.77 -28.29 15.74
C LYS A 48 -23.12 -26.94 15.41
N SER A 49 -23.81 -26.04 14.72
CA SER A 49 -23.27 -24.75 14.23
C SER A 49 -22.60 -23.90 15.31
N LEU A 50 -23.13 -23.88 16.54
CA LEU A 50 -22.54 -23.13 17.66
C LEU A 50 -21.32 -23.82 18.29
N GLN A 51 -21.25 -25.15 18.22
CA GLN A 51 -20.17 -25.94 18.82
C GLN A 51 -18.97 -26.05 17.87
N TYR A 52 -19.22 -26.10 16.57
CA TYR A 52 -18.22 -26.25 15.52
C TYR A 52 -18.47 -25.24 14.38
N PRO A 53 -18.40 -23.93 14.66
CA PRO A 53 -18.76 -22.89 13.68
C PRO A 53 -17.85 -22.92 12.44
N ASP A 54 -16.55 -23.20 12.59
CA ASP A 54 -15.61 -23.30 11.46
C ASP A 54 -15.98 -24.43 10.51
N VAL A 55 -16.36 -25.59 11.07
CA VAL A 55 -16.75 -26.77 10.29
C VAL A 55 -18.10 -26.54 9.64
N TYR A 56 -19.01 -25.84 10.32
CA TYR A 56 -20.30 -25.44 9.77
C TYR A 56 -20.15 -24.47 8.58
N ALA A 57 -19.27 -23.47 8.69
CA ALA A 57 -18.99 -22.54 7.60
C ALA A 57 -18.42 -23.26 6.37
N LEU A 58 -17.50 -24.21 6.58
CA LEU A 58 -16.97 -25.06 5.51
C LEU A 58 -18.04 -25.94 4.87
N TYR A 59 -18.95 -26.52 5.68
CA TYR A 59 -20.11 -27.26 5.18
C TYR A 59 -21.00 -26.39 4.29
N LEU A 60 -21.39 -25.21 4.77
CA LEU A 60 -22.23 -24.29 4.00
C LEU A 60 -21.59 -23.91 2.67
N ARG A 61 -20.27 -23.65 2.65
CA ARG A 61 -19.53 -23.35 1.42
C ARG A 61 -19.61 -24.50 0.40
N GLY A 62 -19.52 -25.74 0.85
CA GLY A 62 -19.61 -26.94 0.00
C GLY A 62 -20.99 -27.16 -0.61
N THR A 63 -22.01 -26.44 -0.15
CA THR A 63 -23.40 -26.56 -0.64
C THR A 63 -23.76 -25.41 -1.56
N SER A 64 -24.34 -25.72 -2.72
CA SER A 64 -24.72 -24.71 -3.74
C SER A 64 -25.78 -23.70 -3.26
N ARG A 65 -26.55 -24.04 -2.22
CA ARG A 65 -27.56 -23.15 -1.61
C ARG A 65 -27.07 -22.43 -0.36
N GLY A 66 -25.91 -22.81 0.19
CA GLY A 66 -25.40 -22.31 1.47
C GLY A 66 -24.32 -21.23 1.34
N SER A 67 -23.88 -20.87 0.13
CA SER A 67 -22.73 -19.96 -0.06
C SER A 67 -22.93 -18.57 0.58
N ALA A 68 -24.13 -17.99 0.56
CA ALA A 68 -24.41 -16.72 1.24
C ALA A 68 -24.33 -16.86 2.78
N GLN A 69 -24.90 -17.93 3.33
CA GLN A 69 -24.80 -18.22 4.77
C GLN A 69 -23.36 -18.53 5.19
N ALA A 70 -22.56 -19.11 4.29
CA ALA A 70 -21.14 -19.34 4.52
C ALA A 70 -20.38 -18.00 4.65
N VAL A 71 -20.70 -17.00 3.82
CA VAL A 71 -20.14 -15.65 3.93
C VAL A 71 -20.42 -15.06 5.30
N GLU A 72 -21.69 -15.05 5.73
CA GLU A 72 -22.10 -14.53 7.03
C GLU A 72 -21.33 -15.23 8.16
N GLN A 73 -21.24 -16.56 8.12
CA GLN A 73 -20.53 -17.31 9.15
C GLN A 73 -19.03 -17.02 9.19
N PHE A 74 -18.35 -16.95 8.04
CA PHE A 74 -16.93 -16.60 8.03
C PHE A 74 -16.68 -15.17 8.53
N VAL A 75 -17.59 -14.23 8.24
CA VAL A 75 -17.52 -12.86 8.78
C VAL A 75 -17.74 -12.87 10.29
N THR A 76 -18.70 -13.64 10.80
CA THR A 76 -18.92 -13.80 12.25
C THR A 76 -17.68 -14.38 12.92
N LEU A 77 -17.11 -15.45 12.39
CA LEU A 77 -15.90 -16.08 12.92
C LEU A 77 -14.71 -15.11 12.96
N ALA A 78 -14.51 -14.32 11.91
CA ALA A 78 -13.47 -13.31 11.86
C ALA A 78 -13.70 -12.14 12.85
N SER A 79 -14.95 -11.92 13.28
CA SER A 79 -15.32 -10.82 14.19
C SER A 79 -15.48 -11.25 15.64
N THR A 80 -15.45 -12.57 15.92
CA THR A 80 -15.71 -13.09 17.26
C THR A 80 -14.48 -12.90 18.17
N ASP A 81 -14.75 -12.66 19.45
CA ASP A 81 -13.73 -12.70 20.50
C ASP A 81 -13.20 -14.13 20.64
N ALA A 82 -12.09 -14.40 19.96
CA ALA A 82 -11.42 -15.69 19.94
C ALA A 82 -10.69 -15.97 21.27
N ASN A 83 -11.43 -15.99 22.37
CA ASN A 83 -10.86 -16.11 23.70
C ASN A 83 -10.15 -17.45 23.94
N SER A 84 -10.54 -18.48 23.19
CA SER A 84 -9.94 -19.82 23.19
C SER A 84 -8.71 -19.96 22.29
N ILE A 85 -8.41 -18.97 21.44
CA ILE A 85 -7.24 -18.98 20.54
C ILE A 85 -6.10 -18.22 21.23
N GLN A 86 -4.86 -18.70 21.06
CA GLN A 86 -3.68 -17.98 21.53
C GLN A 86 -3.61 -16.60 20.87
N ALA A 87 -3.19 -15.57 21.61
CA ALA A 87 -3.20 -14.19 21.10
C ALA A 87 -2.44 -14.04 19.77
N ASP A 88 -1.29 -14.71 19.64
CA ASP A 88 -0.45 -14.67 18.45
C ASP A 88 -1.15 -15.23 17.19
N ASP A 89 -2.04 -16.21 17.38
CA ASP A 89 -2.79 -16.85 16.29
C ASP A 89 -4.12 -16.16 15.99
N CYS A 90 -4.65 -15.34 16.91
CA CYS A 90 -5.96 -14.70 16.76
C CYS A 90 -6.05 -13.87 15.48
N LEU A 91 -5.08 -12.98 15.22
CA LEU A 91 -5.11 -12.10 14.05
C LEU A 91 -5.03 -12.92 12.74
N GLN A 92 -4.17 -13.93 12.70
CA GLN A 92 -4.03 -14.79 11.52
C GLN A 92 -5.33 -15.58 11.26
N TYR A 93 -5.93 -16.13 12.31
CA TYR A 93 -7.23 -16.80 12.23
C TYR A 93 -8.33 -15.89 11.66
N ARG A 94 -8.39 -14.61 12.09
CA ARG A 94 -9.35 -13.64 11.54
C ARG A 94 -9.11 -13.36 10.07
N ILE A 95 -7.85 -13.17 9.67
CA ILE A 95 -7.45 -12.97 8.28
C ILE A 95 -7.87 -14.16 7.41
N ASP A 96 -7.61 -15.38 7.87
CA ASP A 96 -7.94 -16.58 7.10
C ASP A 96 -9.44 -16.77 6.93
N ASN A 97 -10.24 -16.54 7.98
CA ASN A 97 -11.70 -16.54 7.87
C ASN A 97 -12.20 -15.44 6.93
N MET A 98 -11.65 -14.23 7.01
CA MET A 98 -12.05 -13.13 6.12
C MET A 98 -11.68 -13.41 4.65
N LYS A 99 -10.56 -14.09 4.39
CA LYS A 99 -10.21 -14.59 3.04
C LYS A 99 -11.22 -15.62 2.54
N GLN A 100 -11.67 -16.55 3.40
CA GLN A 100 -12.72 -17.50 3.04
C GLN A 100 -14.03 -16.76 2.72
N ALA A 101 -14.42 -15.79 3.55
CA ALA A 101 -15.59 -14.94 3.31
C ALA A 101 -15.52 -14.25 1.94
N LEU A 102 -14.39 -13.64 1.60
CA LEU A 102 -14.20 -12.94 0.32
C LEU A 102 -14.26 -13.89 -0.87
N SER A 103 -13.66 -15.09 -0.76
CA SER A 103 -13.73 -16.12 -1.80
C SER A 103 -15.18 -16.53 -2.05
N CYS A 104 -15.93 -16.87 -0.99
CA CYS A 104 -17.34 -17.22 -1.09
C CYS A 104 -18.18 -16.08 -1.67
N ALA A 105 -17.99 -14.86 -1.19
CA ALA A 105 -18.70 -13.66 -1.65
C ALA A 105 -18.44 -13.38 -3.13
N THR A 106 -17.23 -13.67 -3.62
CA THR A 106 -16.88 -13.55 -5.03
C THR A 106 -17.54 -14.63 -5.88
N GLU A 107 -17.56 -15.87 -5.41
CA GLU A 107 -18.19 -17.02 -6.10
C GLU A 107 -19.72 -16.83 -6.24
N CYS A 108 -20.39 -16.25 -5.23
CA CYS A 108 -21.84 -16.04 -5.24
C CYS A 108 -22.29 -14.60 -5.59
N ASN A 109 -21.36 -13.70 -5.93
CA ASN A 109 -21.61 -12.28 -6.18
C ASN A 109 -22.41 -11.59 -5.06
N HIS A 110 -21.99 -11.80 -3.82
CA HIS A 110 -22.63 -11.24 -2.62
C HIS A 110 -22.51 -9.71 -2.56
N SER A 111 -23.54 -9.03 -2.03
CA SER A 111 -23.57 -7.55 -1.91
C SER A 111 -22.41 -6.99 -1.10
N ASP A 112 -22.01 -7.70 -0.05
CA ASP A 112 -21.03 -7.21 0.94
C ASP A 112 -19.57 -7.44 0.51
N LYS A 113 -19.33 -7.92 -0.73
CA LYS A 113 -17.99 -8.26 -1.23
C LYS A 113 -16.98 -7.11 -1.03
N GLU A 114 -17.38 -5.88 -1.31
CA GLU A 114 -16.50 -4.70 -1.16
C GLU A 114 -16.19 -4.38 0.31
N GLU A 115 -17.18 -4.48 1.20
CA GLU A 115 -16.99 -4.29 2.64
C GLU A 115 -16.08 -5.37 3.22
N ILE A 116 -16.26 -6.63 2.84
CA ILE A 116 -15.40 -7.75 3.24
C ILE A 116 -13.96 -7.51 2.76
N SER A 117 -13.79 -7.05 1.52
CA SER A 117 -12.48 -6.71 0.97
C SER A 117 -11.80 -5.59 1.76
N ARG A 118 -12.54 -4.53 2.13
CA ARG A 118 -12.01 -3.42 2.96
C ARG A 118 -11.60 -3.89 4.36
N ARG A 119 -12.42 -4.72 5.01
CA ARG A 119 -12.07 -5.31 6.32
C ARG A 119 -10.84 -6.20 6.25
N LEU A 120 -10.71 -7.03 5.20
CA LEU A 120 -9.54 -7.87 5.00
C LEU A 120 -8.27 -7.03 4.80
N ALA A 121 -8.36 -5.94 4.04
CA ALA A 121 -7.23 -5.02 3.85
C ALA A 121 -6.80 -4.38 5.18
N SER A 122 -7.74 -3.92 6.00
CA SER A 122 -7.46 -3.38 7.35
C SER A 122 -6.78 -4.43 8.26
N LEU A 123 -7.29 -5.65 8.31
CA LEU A 123 -6.66 -6.74 9.08
C LEU A 123 -5.25 -7.09 8.57
N THR A 124 -5.04 -7.02 7.25
CA THR A 124 -3.73 -7.26 6.64
C THR A 124 -2.74 -6.15 6.99
N ALA A 125 -3.18 -4.89 6.97
CA ALA A 125 -2.38 -3.75 7.40
C ALA A 125 -2.06 -3.83 8.91
N GLN A 126 -3.02 -4.26 9.73
CA GLN A 126 -2.80 -4.54 11.15
C GLN A 126 -1.73 -5.62 11.35
N LYS A 127 -1.73 -6.68 10.54
CA LYS A 127 -0.67 -7.70 10.58
C LYS A 127 0.69 -7.13 10.16
N MET A 128 0.74 -6.32 9.11
CA MET A 128 1.97 -5.61 8.72
C MET A 128 2.50 -4.73 9.86
N LEU A 129 1.61 -4.09 10.63
CA LEU A 129 2.01 -3.31 11.80
C LEU A 129 2.60 -4.19 12.91
N CYS A 130 2.06 -5.38 13.16
CA CYS A 130 2.67 -6.34 14.09
C CYS A 130 4.11 -6.67 13.67
N ASP A 131 4.33 -6.90 12.37
CA ASP A 131 5.66 -7.21 11.84
C ASP A 131 6.62 -6.01 12.03
N VAL A 132 6.16 -4.79 11.74
CA VAL A 132 6.93 -3.54 11.95
C VAL A 132 7.33 -3.36 13.42
N ILE A 133 6.39 -3.57 14.36
CA ILE A 133 6.68 -3.47 15.79
C ILE A 133 7.64 -4.60 16.23
N GLY A 134 7.49 -5.80 15.67
CA GLY A 134 8.43 -6.91 15.89
C GLY A 134 9.86 -6.58 15.45
N VAL A 135 10.02 -5.90 14.30
CA VAL A 135 11.32 -5.38 13.83
C VAL A 135 11.87 -4.35 14.81
N PHE A 136 11.05 -3.39 15.26
CA PHE A 136 11.45 -2.41 16.27
C PHE A 136 11.96 -3.09 17.55
N LEU A 137 11.19 -4.03 18.11
CA LEU A 137 11.56 -4.76 19.32
C LEU A 137 12.86 -5.57 19.15
N SER A 138 13.14 -6.05 17.95
CA SER A 138 14.35 -6.81 17.62
C SER A 138 15.56 -5.93 17.31
N SER A 139 15.35 -4.65 16.99
CA SER A 139 16.39 -3.73 16.51
C SER A 139 17.42 -3.32 17.56
N ARG A 140 17.13 -3.54 18.86
CA ARG A 140 17.93 -3.05 20.00
C ARG A 140 18.22 -1.54 19.91
N CYS A 141 17.24 -0.76 19.43
CA CYS A 141 17.37 0.68 19.31
C CYS A 141 17.76 1.30 20.68
N PRO A 142 18.72 2.25 20.73
CA PRO A 142 19.16 2.87 21.99
C PRO A 142 18.02 3.53 22.78
N THR A 143 16.98 3.99 22.08
CA THR A 143 15.82 4.66 22.67
C THR A 143 14.83 3.70 23.33
N MET A 144 15.01 2.37 23.19
CA MET A 144 14.03 1.38 23.65
C MET A 144 13.78 1.42 25.17
N ASP A 145 14.80 1.77 25.94
CA ASP A 145 14.74 1.86 27.40
C ASP A 145 14.43 3.29 27.89
N GLU A 146 14.21 4.24 26.97
CA GLU A 146 13.75 5.59 27.32
C GLU A 146 12.29 5.57 27.72
N VAL A 147 11.96 6.34 28.75
CA VAL A 147 10.59 6.49 29.23
C VAL A 147 9.81 7.39 28.27
N CYS A 148 8.70 6.89 27.77
CA CYS A 148 7.76 7.61 26.93
C CYS A 148 6.34 7.50 27.50
N GLU A 149 5.49 8.43 27.08
CA GLU A 149 4.05 8.35 27.27
C GLU A 149 3.38 8.36 25.91
N VAL A 150 2.68 7.27 25.59
CA VAL A 150 1.99 7.09 24.32
C VAL A 150 0.54 6.71 24.64
N ASN A 151 -0.41 7.49 24.12
CA ASN A 151 -1.84 7.27 24.34
C ASN A 151 -2.22 7.11 25.83
N GLY A 152 -1.58 7.88 26.72
CA GLY A 152 -1.81 7.85 28.17
C GLY A 152 -1.14 6.68 28.91
N VAL A 153 -0.40 5.80 28.22
CA VAL A 153 0.39 4.74 28.82
C VAL A 153 1.82 5.22 29.00
N ARG A 154 2.25 5.35 30.25
CA ARG A 154 3.64 5.69 30.61
C ARG A 154 4.43 4.41 30.84
N GLY A 155 5.55 4.27 30.14
CA GLY A 155 6.47 3.13 30.26
C GLY A 155 7.70 3.35 29.41
N THR A 156 8.59 2.37 29.38
CA THR A 156 9.68 2.37 28.37
C THR A 156 9.09 2.17 26.98
N GLN A 157 9.78 2.65 25.93
CA GLN A 157 9.35 2.40 24.54
C GLN A 157 9.18 0.89 24.26
N ARG A 158 10.01 0.03 24.88
CA ARG A 158 9.89 -1.43 24.80
C ARG A 158 8.58 -1.94 25.40
N GLU A 159 8.21 -1.48 26.59
CA GLU A 159 6.97 -1.90 27.26
C GLU A 159 5.73 -1.43 26.49
N VAL A 160 5.74 -0.17 26.02
CA VAL A 160 4.67 0.38 25.18
C VAL A 160 4.51 -0.43 23.89
N ALA A 161 5.62 -0.72 23.18
CA ALA A 161 5.60 -1.51 21.96
C ALA A 161 5.10 -2.94 22.19
N SER A 162 5.50 -3.57 23.31
CA SER A 162 5.06 -4.93 23.65
C SER A 162 3.55 -4.96 23.96
N HIS A 163 3.04 -3.95 24.67
CA HIS A 163 1.61 -3.81 24.95
C HIS A 163 0.79 -3.56 23.67
N GLN A 164 1.29 -2.67 22.79
CA GLN A 164 0.66 -2.40 21.50
C GLN A 164 0.65 -3.63 20.59
N LEU A 165 1.75 -4.38 20.52
CA LEU A 165 1.83 -5.64 19.78
C LEU A 165 0.78 -6.64 20.28
N HIS A 166 0.69 -6.84 21.60
CA HIS A 166 -0.32 -7.72 22.18
C HIS A 166 -1.75 -7.29 21.81
N SER A 167 -2.01 -5.98 21.85
CA SER A 167 -3.31 -5.40 21.49
C SER A 167 -3.66 -5.64 20.02
N LEU A 168 -2.68 -5.44 19.12
CA LEU A 168 -2.82 -5.69 17.68
C LEU A 168 -3.02 -7.17 17.36
N GLN A 169 -2.42 -8.08 18.11
CA GLN A 169 -2.64 -9.52 17.89
C GLN A 169 -4.02 -9.97 18.39
N ARG A 170 -4.48 -9.39 19.51
CA ARG A 170 -5.68 -9.84 20.21
C ARG A 170 -6.97 -9.20 19.71
N TYR A 171 -6.99 -7.91 19.41
CA TYR A 171 -8.21 -7.14 19.12
C TYR A 171 -8.28 -6.68 17.67
N ILE A 172 -9.47 -6.36 17.19
CA ILE A 172 -9.63 -5.66 15.90
C ILE A 172 -9.60 -4.18 16.21
N LEU A 173 -8.58 -3.47 15.73
CA LEU A 173 -8.45 -2.04 15.97
C LEU A 173 -9.10 -1.24 14.85
N THR A 174 -9.46 0.01 15.16
CA THR A 174 -10.01 0.90 14.13
C THR A 174 -8.91 1.35 13.17
N ALA A 175 -9.28 1.73 11.94
CA ALA A 175 -8.31 2.25 10.98
C ALA A 175 -7.54 3.48 11.51
N GLN A 176 -8.20 4.33 12.31
CA GLN A 176 -7.56 5.48 12.95
C GLN A 176 -6.53 5.06 13.99
N ASP A 177 -6.85 4.09 14.85
CA ASP A 177 -5.91 3.58 15.86
C ASP A 177 -4.68 2.94 15.20
N LEU A 178 -4.90 2.18 14.12
CA LEU A 178 -3.84 1.58 13.31
C LEU A 178 -2.98 2.66 12.65
N TYR A 179 -3.60 3.70 12.08
CA TYR A 179 -2.90 4.80 11.41
C TYR A 179 -2.02 5.60 12.38
N GLU A 180 -2.53 5.93 13.57
CA GLU A 180 -1.78 6.66 14.60
C GLU A 180 -0.67 5.81 15.21
N THR A 181 -0.94 4.52 15.45
CA THR A 181 0.08 3.60 15.97
C THR A 181 1.20 3.39 14.94
N ALA A 182 0.85 3.20 13.66
CA ALA A 182 1.82 3.07 12.58
C ALA A 182 2.74 4.30 12.44
N ARG A 183 2.22 5.51 12.67
CA ARG A 183 3.02 6.74 12.65
C ARG A 183 4.20 6.70 13.62
N ILE A 184 4.00 6.13 14.81
CA ILE A 184 5.04 6.04 15.86
C ILE A 184 6.25 5.23 15.35
N TYR A 185 5.99 4.23 14.50
CA TYR A 185 7.00 3.32 13.96
C TYR A 185 7.40 3.65 12.52
N SER A 186 7.29 4.92 12.09
CA SER A 186 7.64 5.35 10.73
C SER A 186 9.05 4.92 10.31
N HIS A 187 10.02 5.09 11.20
CA HIS A 187 11.43 4.70 11.02
C HIS A 187 11.65 3.21 10.71
N PHE A 188 10.69 2.35 11.08
CA PHE A 188 10.72 0.89 10.88
C PHE A 188 9.73 0.40 9.82
N GLY A 189 9.14 1.30 9.04
CA GLY A 189 8.20 0.95 7.95
C GLY A 189 6.73 1.22 8.26
N GLY A 190 6.43 1.88 9.37
CA GLY A 190 5.05 2.27 9.73
C GLY A 190 4.37 3.18 8.70
N GLY A 191 5.12 4.00 7.95
CA GLY A 191 4.56 4.79 6.85
C GLY A 191 3.93 3.95 5.74
N GLU A 192 4.48 2.76 5.45
CA GLU A 192 3.92 1.86 4.44
C GLU A 192 2.60 1.25 4.91
N VAL A 193 2.48 0.96 6.21
CA VAL A 193 1.23 0.52 6.82
C VAL A 193 0.17 1.61 6.70
N GLN A 194 0.54 2.87 6.93
CA GLN A 194 -0.39 4.01 6.74
C GLN A 194 -0.88 4.08 5.30
N MET A 195 0.02 3.97 4.30
CA MET A 195 -0.38 3.95 2.90
C MET A 195 -1.33 2.80 2.56
N GLU A 196 -1.09 1.60 3.11
CA GLU A 196 -1.97 0.44 2.90
C GLU A 196 -3.35 0.63 3.53
N LEU A 197 -3.43 1.24 4.71
CA LEU A 197 -4.70 1.58 5.36
C LEU A 197 -5.52 2.56 4.51
N LEU A 198 -4.88 3.60 3.97
CA LEU A 198 -5.52 4.61 3.14
C LEU A 198 -6.16 4.04 1.87
N LEU A 199 -5.62 2.94 1.31
CA LEU A 199 -6.26 2.21 0.20
C LEU A 199 -7.61 1.59 0.61
N SER A 200 -7.77 1.24 1.88
CA SER A 200 -8.95 0.51 2.37
C SER A 200 -10.11 1.40 2.82
N VAL A 201 -9.82 2.60 3.34
CA VAL A 201 -10.84 3.52 3.88
C VAL A 201 -11.13 4.72 2.99
N GLY A 202 -10.33 4.92 1.94
CA GLY A 202 -10.30 6.17 1.19
C GLY A 202 -9.51 7.24 1.95
N ALA A 203 -8.91 8.17 1.22
CA ALA A 203 -7.99 9.14 1.79
C ALA A 203 -8.10 10.48 1.10
N SER A 204 -8.00 11.55 1.88
CA SER A 204 -7.73 12.88 1.37
C SER A 204 -6.28 13.01 0.91
N GLN A 205 -6.02 13.89 -0.06
CA GLN A 205 -4.67 14.24 -0.49
C GLN A 205 -3.70 14.54 0.68
N ASN A 206 -4.19 15.19 1.75
CA ASN A 206 -3.39 15.54 2.92
C ASN A 206 -2.93 14.31 3.73
N GLU A 207 -3.81 13.33 3.92
CA GLU A 207 -3.48 12.09 4.62
C GLU A 207 -2.46 11.28 3.82
N ILE A 208 -2.64 11.20 2.49
CA ILE A 208 -1.69 10.55 1.59
C ILE A 208 -0.31 11.22 1.70
N LEU A 209 -0.26 12.55 1.68
CA LEU A 209 1.00 13.30 1.79
C LEU A 209 1.71 13.03 3.14
N GLN A 210 0.96 13.00 4.24
CA GLN A 210 1.53 12.70 5.56
C GLN A 210 2.05 11.27 5.66
N ALA A 211 1.30 10.28 5.16
CA ALA A 211 1.74 8.89 5.12
C ALA A 211 2.99 8.71 4.24
N MET A 212 3.06 9.40 3.10
CA MET A 212 4.25 9.43 2.24
C MET A 212 5.46 10.06 2.94
N GLN A 213 5.28 11.15 3.68
CA GLN A 213 6.34 11.73 4.51
C GLN A 213 6.90 10.71 5.50
N ASN A 214 6.02 9.96 6.16
CA ASN A 214 6.42 8.92 7.10
C ASN A 214 7.08 7.72 6.40
N CYS A 215 6.74 7.42 5.14
CA CYS A 215 7.47 6.42 4.35
C CYS A 215 8.94 6.83 4.16
N TYR A 216 9.21 8.09 3.83
CA TYR A 216 10.57 8.59 3.63
C TYR A 216 11.38 8.76 4.93
N GLN A 217 10.76 8.62 6.11
CA GLN A 217 11.47 8.58 7.40
C GLN A 217 12.07 7.20 7.70
N THR A 218 11.74 6.16 6.92
CA THR A 218 12.24 4.81 7.18
C THR A 218 13.76 4.75 7.11
N THR A 219 14.35 3.97 8.01
CA THR A 219 15.80 3.67 8.02
C THR A 219 16.12 2.34 7.33
N LEU A 220 15.09 1.59 6.93
CA LEU A 220 15.22 0.24 6.38
C LEU A 220 15.37 0.22 4.85
N LYS A 221 15.01 1.32 4.18
CA LYS A 221 14.97 1.43 2.72
C LYS A 221 15.59 2.75 2.29
N THR A 222 16.22 2.76 1.12
CA THR A 222 16.69 3.97 0.45
C THR A 222 15.52 4.79 -0.07
N THR A 223 15.72 6.10 -0.31
CA THR A 223 14.72 6.97 -0.95
C THR A 223 14.27 6.36 -2.28
N GLU A 224 15.20 5.80 -3.06
CA GLU A 224 14.91 5.15 -4.34
C GLU A 224 13.90 4.00 -4.18
N GLU A 225 14.12 3.10 -3.22
CA GLU A 225 13.25 1.96 -2.94
C GLU A 225 11.87 2.40 -2.47
N VAL A 226 11.80 3.40 -1.58
CA VAL A 226 10.54 4.00 -1.12
C VAL A 226 9.78 4.61 -2.29
N SER A 227 10.44 5.43 -3.12
CA SER A 227 9.81 6.04 -4.28
C SER A 227 9.31 5.00 -5.29
N ARG A 228 10.06 3.93 -5.55
CA ARG A 228 9.62 2.83 -6.41
C ARG A 228 8.36 2.15 -5.88
N LEU A 229 8.33 1.86 -4.57
CA LEU A 229 7.13 1.31 -3.92
C LEU A 229 5.94 2.27 -4.10
N LEU A 230 6.14 3.56 -3.82
CA LEU A 230 5.11 4.58 -3.91
C LEU A 230 4.52 4.71 -5.33
N LEU A 231 5.38 4.73 -6.35
CA LEU A 231 4.98 4.87 -7.75
C LEU A 231 4.37 3.59 -8.34
N LEU A 232 4.87 2.41 -7.96
CA LEU A 232 4.39 1.15 -8.55
C LEU A 232 3.10 0.65 -7.88
N ARG A 233 2.96 0.84 -6.56
CA ARG A 233 1.83 0.31 -5.79
C ARG A 233 0.72 1.33 -5.59
N TYR A 234 1.05 2.55 -5.15
CA TYR A 234 0.05 3.48 -4.64
C TYR A 234 -0.40 4.52 -5.67
N TYR A 235 0.49 5.02 -6.53
CA TYR A 235 0.12 5.93 -7.62
C TYR A 235 -1.06 5.43 -8.51
N PRO A 236 -1.09 4.17 -8.99
CA PRO A 236 -2.22 3.70 -9.80
C PRO A 236 -3.50 3.45 -8.99
N ALA A 237 -3.40 3.32 -7.66
CA ALA A 237 -4.51 2.96 -6.78
C ALA A 237 -5.16 4.17 -6.08
N LEU A 238 -4.48 5.32 -6.05
CA LEU A 238 -4.92 6.55 -5.37
C LEU A 238 -5.15 7.68 -6.38
N PRO A 239 -6.42 8.10 -6.62
CA PRO A 239 -6.72 9.14 -7.61
C PRO A 239 -6.03 10.50 -7.34
N GLU A 240 -5.85 10.88 -6.08
CA GLU A 240 -5.26 12.16 -5.66
C GLU A 240 -3.79 12.02 -5.23
N PHE A 241 -3.06 11.06 -5.81
CA PHE A 241 -1.68 10.81 -5.43
C PHE A 241 -0.77 12.03 -5.72
N PRO A 242 -0.04 12.57 -4.72
CA PRO A 242 0.78 13.77 -4.88
C PRO A 242 2.12 13.44 -5.54
N LEU A 243 2.07 13.14 -6.85
CA LEU A 243 3.23 12.80 -7.66
C LEU A 243 4.39 13.82 -7.60
N PRO A 244 4.16 15.15 -7.59
CA PRO A 244 5.23 16.13 -7.42
C PRO A 244 6.07 15.89 -6.16
N TYR A 245 5.47 15.36 -5.10
CA TYR A 245 6.16 15.10 -3.84
C TYR A 245 7.18 13.97 -3.97
N VAL A 246 6.88 12.91 -4.74
CA VAL A 246 7.85 11.83 -5.01
C VAL A 246 9.03 12.36 -5.81
N ALA A 247 8.76 13.16 -6.86
CA ALA A 247 9.81 13.77 -7.66
C ALA A 247 10.73 14.64 -6.78
N LEU A 248 10.16 15.47 -5.89
CA LEU A 248 10.94 16.32 -5.00
C LEU A 248 11.88 15.54 -4.07
N TRP A 249 11.42 14.44 -3.49
CA TRP A 249 12.26 13.61 -2.61
C TRP A 249 13.43 12.97 -3.34
N LEU A 250 13.18 12.44 -4.55
CA LEU A 250 14.23 11.90 -5.40
C LEU A 250 15.23 12.99 -5.82
N GLU A 251 14.73 14.16 -6.21
CA GLU A 251 15.59 15.27 -6.62
C GLU A 251 16.41 15.82 -5.46
N LYS A 252 15.88 15.83 -4.24
CA LYS A 252 16.65 16.23 -3.06
C LYS A 252 17.88 15.36 -2.86
N GLU A 253 17.78 14.04 -3.06
CA GLU A 253 18.92 13.14 -2.94
C GLU A 253 19.91 13.33 -4.11
N GLU A 254 19.40 13.43 -5.34
CA GLU A 254 20.24 13.57 -6.53
C GLU A 254 20.91 14.94 -6.65
N PHE A 255 20.28 16.01 -6.16
CA PHE A 255 20.86 17.35 -6.12
C PHE A 255 22.15 17.41 -5.29
N VAL A 256 22.22 16.66 -4.17
CA VAL A 256 23.44 16.56 -3.36
C VAL A 256 24.57 15.90 -4.15
N ARG A 257 24.25 14.93 -5.00
CA ARG A 257 25.24 14.19 -5.81
C ARG A 257 25.66 14.96 -7.07
N SER A 258 24.70 15.60 -7.73
CA SER A 258 24.86 16.24 -9.04
C SER A 258 24.13 17.59 -9.07
N PRO A 259 24.62 18.63 -8.38
CA PRO A 259 23.90 19.90 -8.23
C PRO A 259 23.71 20.69 -9.54
N THR A 260 24.37 20.28 -10.62
CA THR A 260 24.30 20.90 -11.95
C THR A 260 23.29 20.22 -12.88
N GLY A 261 22.42 19.33 -12.36
CA GLY A 261 21.39 18.62 -13.11
C GLY A 261 21.63 17.12 -13.19
N SER A 262 20.56 16.33 -13.04
CA SER A 262 20.56 14.87 -13.14
C SER A 262 19.36 14.39 -13.97
N THR A 263 19.56 13.36 -14.79
CA THR A 263 18.47 12.68 -15.52
C THR A 263 17.87 11.51 -14.73
N ARG A 264 18.53 11.12 -13.63
CA ARG A 264 18.27 9.86 -12.93
C ARG A 264 16.86 9.78 -12.34
N THR A 265 16.35 10.88 -11.78
CA THR A 265 15.00 10.94 -11.22
C THR A 265 13.95 10.69 -12.31
N VAL A 266 14.07 11.39 -13.45
CA VAL A 266 13.17 11.24 -14.59
C VAL A 266 13.24 9.82 -15.16
N ASP A 267 14.45 9.27 -15.32
CA ASP A 267 14.64 7.90 -15.81
C ASP A 267 14.01 6.88 -14.85
N LEU A 268 14.15 7.07 -13.53
CA LEU A 268 13.53 6.21 -12.53
C LEU A 268 12.01 6.25 -12.62
N MET A 269 11.42 7.45 -12.66
CA MET A 269 9.97 7.60 -12.79
C MET A 269 9.47 6.91 -14.07
N ARG A 270 10.21 7.02 -15.18
CA ARG A 270 9.92 6.28 -16.42
C ARG A 270 10.04 4.77 -16.23
N THR A 271 11.06 4.26 -15.53
CA THR A 271 11.16 2.80 -15.25
C THR A 271 10.00 2.29 -14.40
N CYS A 272 9.38 3.18 -13.59
CA CYS A 272 8.16 2.89 -12.85
C CYS A 272 6.88 3.01 -13.70
N ARG A 273 7.02 3.10 -15.03
CA ARG A 273 5.94 3.14 -16.02
C ARG A 273 5.10 4.42 -15.99
N LEU A 274 5.64 5.52 -15.49
CA LEU A 274 4.96 6.80 -15.58
C LEU A 274 5.00 7.32 -17.01
N GLU A 275 3.88 7.84 -17.48
CA GLU A 275 3.80 8.52 -18.76
C GLU A 275 4.64 9.82 -18.72
N PRO A 276 5.35 10.17 -19.81
CA PRO A 276 6.15 11.40 -19.86
C PRO A 276 5.35 12.66 -19.50
N LEU A 277 4.06 12.72 -19.84
CA LEU A 277 3.19 13.84 -19.47
C LEU A 277 3.00 13.95 -17.96
N SER A 278 2.75 12.84 -17.25
CA SER A 278 2.63 12.86 -15.79
C SER A 278 3.91 13.34 -15.11
N ILE A 279 5.07 12.94 -15.65
CA ILE A 279 6.38 13.41 -15.16
C ILE A 279 6.52 14.92 -15.39
N ILE A 280 6.24 15.40 -16.61
CA ILE A 280 6.29 16.83 -16.94
C ILE A 280 5.36 17.65 -16.04
N TRP A 281 4.15 17.16 -15.79
CA TRP A 281 3.19 17.81 -14.88
C TRP A 281 3.73 17.88 -13.46
N ALA A 282 4.36 16.81 -12.97
CA ALA A 282 4.97 16.79 -11.64
C ALA A 282 6.04 17.88 -11.49
N TYR A 283 6.96 17.99 -12.45
CA TYR A 283 7.99 19.03 -12.44
C TYR A 283 7.44 20.44 -12.64
N THR A 284 6.43 20.58 -13.49
CA THR A 284 5.76 21.88 -13.69
C THR A 284 5.13 22.36 -12.38
N ALA A 285 4.48 21.46 -11.62
CA ALA A 285 3.92 21.80 -10.31
C ALA A 285 5.00 22.20 -9.29
N LEU A 286 6.16 21.55 -9.31
CA LEU A 286 7.30 21.91 -8.45
C LEU A 286 7.86 23.31 -8.78
N ILE A 287 7.93 23.66 -10.06
CA ILE A 287 8.50 24.93 -10.53
C ILE A 287 7.51 26.09 -10.38
N ASP A 288 6.24 25.89 -10.77
CA ASP A 288 5.22 26.94 -10.75
C ASP A 288 4.83 27.32 -9.31
N GLY A 289 4.97 26.40 -8.34
CA GLY A 289 4.74 26.69 -6.92
C GLY A 289 3.28 27.03 -6.58
N ASN A 290 2.32 26.67 -7.44
CA ASN A 290 0.90 27.00 -7.29
C ASN A 290 0.26 26.39 -6.03
N GLU A 291 0.84 25.32 -5.49
CA GLU A 291 0.38 24.66 -4.27
C GLU A 291 1.23 25.13 -3.06
N PRO A 292 0.64 25.84 -2.07
CA PRO A 292 1.41 26.45 -0.98
C PRO A 292 2.22 25.47 -0.13
N LEU A 293 1.71 24.26 0.09
CA LEU A 293 2.40 23.22 0.84
C LEU A 293 3.61 22.69 0.07
N LEU A 294 3.43 22.41 -1.22
CA LEU A 294 4.50 21.97 -2.11
C LEU A 294 5.59 23.04 -2.25
N ALA A 295 5.20 24.31 -2.44
CA ALA A 295 6.15 25.42 -2.53
C ALA A 295 7.02 25.56 -1.27
N ARG A 296 6.44 25.38 -0.08
CA ARG A 296 7.20 25.37 1.19
C ARG A 296 8.17 24.18 1.26
N GLN A 297 7.77 23.01 0.77
CA GLN A 297 8.63 21.82 0.75
C GLN A 297 9.78 21.99 -0.25
N VAL A 298 9.53 22.56 -1.42
CA VAL A 298 10.57 22.91 -2.41
C VAL A 298 11.57 23.89 -1.79
N ALA A 299 11.08 24.98 -1.19
CA ALA A 299 11.95 25.95 -0.51
C ALA A 299 12.79 25.30 0.61
N ALA A 300 12.19 24.41 1.40
CA ALA A 300 12.90 23.70 2.47
C ALA A 300 13.88 22.63 1.96
N SER A 301 13.70 22.12 0.74
CA SER A 301 14.57 21.10 0.15
C SER A 301 15.94 21.63 -0.26
N GLY A 302 16.05 22.93 -0.53
CA GLY A 302 17.26 23.56 -1.07
C GLY A 302 17.54 23.24 -2.54
N VAL A 303 16.67 22.48 -3.22
CA VAL A 303 16.78 22.20 -4.66
C VAL A 303 16.45 23.46 -5.44
N SER A 304 17.35 23.89 -6.34
CA SER A 304 17.16 25.13 -7.07
C SER A 304 16.16 25.00 -8.23
N PRO A 305 15.41 26.06 -8.57
CA PRO A 305 14.53 26.07 -9.75
C PRO A 305 15.27 25.79 -11.05
N ALA A 306 16.52 26.26 -11.18
CA ALA A 306 17.40 26.00 -12.32
C ALA A 306 17.69 24.50 -12.48
N TYR A 307 17.98 23.80 -11.37
CA TYR A 307 18.17 22.36 -11.36
C TYR A 307 16.90 21.61 -11.80
N LEU A 308 15.73 21.95 -11.22
CA LEU A 308 14.45 21.31 -11.59
C LEU A 308 14.09 21.54 -13.06
N THR A 309 14.45 22.70 -13.60
CA THR A 309 14.24 23.03 -15.02
C THR A 309 15.07 22.14 -15.95
N CYS A 310 16.27 21.72 -15.53
CA CYS A 310 17.08 20.75 -16.27
C CYS A 310 16.39 19.38 -16.34
N SER A 311 15.86 18.89 -15.23
CA SER A 311 15.07 17.65 -15.20
C SER A 311 13.79 17.75 -16.05
N LEU A 312 13.10 18.89 -16.01
CA LEU A 312 11.94 19.18 -16.85
C LEU A 312 12.30 19.17 -18.35
N ALA A 313 13.43 19.77 -18.74
CA ALA A 313 13.93 19.75 -20.12
C ALA A 313 14.21 18.33 -20.61
N TYR A 314 14.82 17.50 -19.76
CA TYR A 314 15.03 16.09 -20.08
C TYR A 314 13.71 15.33 -20.22
N ALA A 315 12.74 15.52 -19.32
CA ALA A 315 11.42 14.91 -19.44
C ALA A 315 10.69 15.32 -20.73
N ALA A 316 10.80 16.59 -21.13
CA ALA A 316 10.26 17.09 -22.40
C ALA A 316 10.95 16.45 -23.63
N SER A 317 12.26 16.22 -23.56
CA SER A 317 13.01 15.52 -24.61
C SER A 317 12.51 14.08 -24.82
N ILE A 318 12.19 13.36 -23.74
CA ILE A 318 11.63 12.00 -23.79
C ILE A 318 10.23 12.01 -24.42
N LEU A 319 9.38 12.96 -24.03
CA LEU A 319 8.05 13.11 -24.65
C LEU A 319 8.16 13.29 -26.17
N TYR A 320 9.18 14.02 -26.62
CA TYR A 320 9.45 14.21 -28.04
C TYR A 320 9.85 12.91 -28.75
N ASP A 321 10.72 12.12 -28.13
CA ASP A 321 11.11 10.81 -28.68
C ASP A 321 9.91 9.86 -28.81
N TYR A 322 8.99 9.89 -27.83
CA TYR A 322 7.73 9.13 -27.89
C TYR A 322 6.82 9.59 -29.04
N LYS A 323 6.79 10.89 -29.33
CA LYS A 323 6.08 11.41 -30.51
C LYS A 323 6.71 10.93 -31.81
N ALA A 324 8.04 10.93 -31.91
CA ALA A 324 8.76 10.51 -33.11
C ALA A 324 8.46 9.05 -33.49
N ILE A 325 8.27 8.18 -32.50
CA ILE A 325 7.88 6.76 -32.70
C ILE A 325 6.36 6.54 -32.76
N GLY A 326 5.56 7.61 -32.85
CA GLY A 326 4.10 7.54 -33.04
C GLY A 326 3.28 7.18 -31.80
N GLN A 327 3.90 7.17 -30.60
CA GLN A 327 3.20 6.87 -29.35
C GLN A 327 2.41 8.06 -28.78
N VAL A 328 2.70 9.29 -29.22
CA VAL A 328 1.95 10.50 -28.88
C VAL A 328 1.29 11.07 -30.14
N ARG A 329 -0.05 11.05 -30.19
CA ARG A 329 -0.81 11.47 -31.39
C ARG A 329 -1.07 12.98 -31.45
N GLN A 330 -0.99 13.70 -30.33
CA GLN A 330 -1.39 15.11 -30.25
C GLN A 330 -0.19 16.06 -30.38
N SER A 331 0.01 16.62 -31.57
CA SER A 331 1.13 17.54 -31.88
C SER A 331 1.14 18.80 -31.01
N HIS A 332 -0.04 19.37 -30.72
CA HIS A 332 -0.18 20.61 -29.93
C HIS A 332 0.30 20.46 -28.48
N VAL A 333 0.15 19.27 -27.88
CA VAL A 333 0.60 19.01 -26.50
C VAL A 333 2.12 19.14 -26.41
N THR A 334 2.85 18.51 -27.34
CA THR A 334 4.32 18.59 -27.37
C THR A 334 4.86 20.00 -27.62
N GLU A 335 4.16 20.81 -28.43
CA GLU A 335 4.56 22.20 -28.72
C GLU A 335 4.32 23.12 -27.53
N ASN A 336 3.21 22.93 -26.81
CA ASN A 336 2.92 23.66 -25.59
C ASN A 336 3.91 23.34 -24.47
N VAL A 337 4.30 22.07 -24.33
CA VAL A 337 5.32 21.63 -23.36
C VAL A 337 6.65 22.33 -23.66
N LEU A 338 7.17 22.23 -24.88
CA LEU A 338 8.45 22.86 -25.24
C LEU A 338 8.44 24.37 -24.96
N ARG A 339 7.37 25.06 -25.36
CA ARG A 339 7.20 26.49 -25.07
C ARG A 339 7.25 26.78 -23.56
N LYS A 340 6.54 25.98 -22.75
CA LYS A 340 6.57 26.09 -21.28
C LYS A 340 7.96 25.87 -20.70
N VAL A 341 8.70 24.87 -21.19
CA VAL A 341 10.06 24.62 -20.72
C VAL A 341 11.00 25.77 -21.09
N THR A 342 10.92 26.28 -22.32
CA THR A 342 11.73 27.42 -22.75
C THR A 342 11.41 28.68 -21.94
N GLU A 343 10.15 28.91 -21.60
CA GLU A 343 9.73 30.00 -20.70
C GLU A 343 10.25 29.77 -19.27
N GLY A 344 10.17 28.54 -18.76
CA GLY A 344 10.74 28.15 -17.46
C GLY A 344 12.25 28.36 -17.38
N ILE A 345 13.01 28.01 -18.42
CA ILE A 345 14.45 28.28 -18.52
C ILE A 345 14.72 29.78 -18.43
N ARG A 346 13.98 30.60 -19.17
CA ARG A 346 14.13 32.07 -19.14
C ARG A 346 13.82 32.63 -17.75
N ASN A 347 12.76 32.15 -17.11
CA ASN A 347 12.37 32.62 -15.78
C ASN A 347 13.40 32.21 -14.72
N ALA A 348 13.89 30.97 -14.76
CA ALA A 348 14.95 30.51 -13.86
C ALA A 348 16.29 31.25 -14.09
N ALA A 349 16.57 31.69 -15.32
CA ALA A 349 17.73 32.53 -15.63
C ALA A 349 17.68 33.91 -14.96
N LEU A 350 16.49 34.43 -14.66
CA LEU A 350 16.32 35.71 -13.94
C LEU A 350 16.63 35.58 -12.44
N ASP A 351 16.59 34.36 -11.90
CA ASP A 351 16.73 34.06 -10.46
C ASP A 351 17.96 33.17 -10.19
N THR A 352 19.01 33.34 -10.99
CA THR A 352 20.23 32.54 -10.92
C THR A 352 21.20 33.12 -9.89
N HIS A 353 21.49 32.37 -8.82
CA HIS A 353 22.32 32.86 -7.71
C HIS A 353 23.66 32.15 -7.56
N SER A 354 23.84 31.00 -8.22
CA SER A 354 25.05 30.18 -8.10
C SER A 354 25.63 29.73 -9.44
N ARG A 355 26.91 29.35 -9.43
CA ARG A 355 27.56 28.74 -10.59
C ARG A 355 26.88 27.44 -11.02
N ASN A 356 26.38 26.65 -10.06
CA ASN A 356 25.69 25.40 -10.34
C ASN A 356 24.37 25.65 -11.10
N ASP A 357 23.66 26.73 -10.76
CA ASP A 357 22.43 27.12 -11.46
C ASP A 357 22.72 27.51 -12.91
N VAL A 358 23.78 28.28 -13.16
CA VAL A 358 24.22 28.63 -14.53
C VAL A 358 24.53 27.37 -15.33
N GLU A 359 25.25 26.41 -14.74
CA GLU A 359 25.59 25.15 -15.41
C GLU A 359 24.35 24.27 -15.65
N ALA A 360 23.40 24.22 -14.71
CA ALA A 360 22.14 23.50 -14.86
C ALA A 360 21.28 24.08 -16.00
N LEU A 361 21.17 25.42 -16.09
CA LEU A 361 20.42 26.07 -17.17
C LEU A 361 21.06 25.86 -18.53
N LYS A 362 22.40 25.92 -18.64
CA LYS A 362 23.10 25.61 -19.89
C LYS A 362 22.80 24.19 -20.38
N LYS A 363 22.79 23.21 -19.47
CA LYS A 363 22.40 21.84 -19.82
C LYS A 363 20.94 21.76 -20.27
N ALA A 364 20.03 22.45 -19.58
CA ALA A 364 18.62 22.51 -19.96
C ALA A 364 18.45 23.09 -21.39
N GLU A 365 19.14 24.20 -21.69
CA GLU A 365 19.15 24.82 -23.03
C GLU A 365 19.70 23.88 -24.09
N GLU A 366 20.80 23.16 -23.79
CA GLU A 366 21.39 22.20 -24.72
C GLU A 366 20.44 21.05 -25.03
N ILE A 367 19.78 20.46 -24.02
CA ILE A 367 18.79 19.40 -24.18
C ILE A 367 17.63 19.85 -25.07
N ILE A 368 17.09 21.05 -24.84
CA ILE A 368 15.99 21.59 -25.65
C ILE A 368 16.45 21.85 -27.09
N ARG A 369 17.62 22.45 -27.28
CA ARG A 369 18.19 22.72 -28.62
C ARG A 369 18.39 21.42 -29.41
N GLU A 370 18.93 20.38 -28.80
CA GLU A 370 19.07 19.06 -29.43
C GLU A 370 17.71 18.44 -29.78
N THR A 371 16.73 18.61 -28.91
CA THR A 371 15.35 18.15 -29.14
C THR A 371 14.69 18.88 -30.32
N GLU A 372 14.89 20.19 -30.44
CA GLU A 372 14.42 20.98 -31.58
C GLU A 372 15.14 20.59 -32.89
N ASN A 373 16.44 20.33 -32.84
CA ASN A 373 17.18 19.83 -33.99
C ASN A 373 16.67 18.46 -34.47
N ARG A 374 16.45 17.52 -33.54
CA ARG A 374 15.81 16.22 -33.83
C ARG A 374 14.41 16.41 -34.43
N ARG A 375 13.67 17.42 -33.97
CA ARG A 375 12.35 17.75 -34.53
C ARG A 375 12.39 18.19 -35.97
N LEU A 376 13.36 19.03 -36.33
CA LEU A 376 13.53 19.48 -37.70
C LEU A 376 13.90 18.31 -38.61
N LEU A 377 14.78 17.40 -38.16
CA LEU A 377 15.17 16.21 -38.92
C LEU A 377 14.00 15.24 -39.19
N HIS A 378 13.05 15.09 -38.27
CA HIS A 378 11.86 14.22 -38.48
C HIS A 378 10.76 14.85 -39.34
N ARG A 379 10.86 16.15 -39.67
CA ARG A 379 9.92 16.85 -40.57
C ARG A 379 10.34 16.76 -42.05
N PHE A 380 11.61 16.46 -42.29
CA PHE A 380 12.16 16.13 -43.61
C PHE A 380 12.22 14.61 -43.77
#